data_AF-A0A239K2U9-F1
#
_entry.id   AF-A0A239K2U9-F1
#
_cell.length_a   1.000
_cell.length_b   1.000
_cell.length_c   1.000
_cell.angle_alpha   90.00
_cell.angle_beta   90.00
_cell.angle_gamma   90.00
#
_symmetry.space_group_name_H-M   'P 1'
#
loop_
_entity.id
_entity.type
_entity.pdbx_description
1 polymer ?
#
loop_
_entity_poly.entity_id
_entity_poly.type
_entity_poly.pdbx_seq_one_letter_code
_entity_poly.pdbx_strand_id
1 'polypeptide(L)'
;MPSTVYPPSESDATPPGTLSPQDAQIIAARGGYGAEDPAATITADDIAEVAHQLGRTPRGMVAISARCVCGRPWAVKTAPRLDDGTPFPTLFYLTHPALTAAASTLEAAGVMKEMTQRLSEDESLAAAYRSAHEAYLAEREALAHVSEIEGISAGGMPTRVKCLHVLIGHSLSAGPGQNPLGDEAIALAINARLFTPGQCQCVARPAEEAADG
;
A
#
# COMPACT_ATOMS: atom_id res chain seq x y z
N MET A 1 -34.32 -33.85 0.11
CA MET A 1 -34.33 -32.69 -0.80
C MET A 1 -32.87 -32.31 -1.05
N PRO A 2 -32.27 -32.64 -2.21
CA PRO A 2 -30.92 -32.17 -2.49
C PRO A 2 -30.98 -30.66 -2.75
N SER A 3 -30.22 -29.90 -1.96
CA SER A 3 -30.11 -28.45 -2.10
C SER A 3 -29.28 -28.16 -3.35
N THR A 4 -29.93 -27.71 -4.41
CA THR A 4 -29.26 -27.24 -5.63
C THR A 4 -28.46 -25.99 -5.28
N VAL A 5 -27.14 -26.14 -5.18
CA VAL A 5 -26.21 -25.00 -5.14
C VAL A 5 -26.17 -24.45 -6.56
N TYR A 6 -26.80 -23.31 -6.79
CA TYR A 6 -26.64 -22.56 -8.02
C TYR A 6 -25.20 -22.02 -8.09
N PRO A 7 -24.47 -22.19 -9.21
CA PRO A 7 -23.24 -21.45 -9.41
C PRO A 7 -23.56 -19.95 -9.44
N PRO A 8 -22.67 -19.07 -8.93
CA PRO A 8 -22.89 -17.63 -9.02
C PRO A 8 -23.01 -17.22 -10.49
N SER A 9 -24.00 -16.36 -10.81
CA SER A 9 -24.21 -15.83 -12.15
C SER A 9 -23.04 -14.93 -12.58
N GLU A 10 -22.66 -15.00 -13.85
CA GLU A 10 -21.57 -14.22 -14.47
C GLU A 10 -21.69 -12.69 -14.29
N SER A 11 -22.84 -12.18 -13.85
CA SER A 11 -23.08 -10.76 -13.57
C SER A 11 -22.46 -10.24 -12.26
N ASP A 12 -21.98 -11.12 -11.38
CA ASP A 12 -21.35 -10.74 -10.09
C ASP A 12 -19.81 -10.80 -10.12
N ALA A 13 -19.22 -11.14 -11.28
CA ALA A 13 -17.77 -11.17 -11.43
C ALA A 13 -17.21 -9.75 -11.40
N THR A 14 -16.39 -9.44 -10.39
CA THR A 14 -15.67 -8.17 -10.31
C THR A 14 -14.74 -8.03 -11.53
N PRO A 15 -14.77 -6.90 -12.27
CA PRO A 15 -13.91 -6.70 -13.44
C PRO A 15 -12.43 -6.93 -13.09
N PRO A 16 -11.63 -7.50 -14.01
CA PRO A 16 -10.20 -7.61 -13.80
C PRO A 16 -9.61 -6.24 -13.44
N GLY A 17 -8.85 -6.18 -12.33
CA GLY A 17 -8.27 -4.92 -11.85
C GLY A 17 -9.20 -4.07 -10.98
N THR A 18 -10.37 -4.57 -10.58
CA THR A 18 -11.20 -3.93 -9.54
C THR A 18 -11.19 -4.76 -8.26
N LEU A 19 -11.13 -4.10 -7.11
CA LEU A 19 -11.27 -4.78 -5.82
C LEU A 19 -12.71 -5.26 -5.64
N SER A 20 -12.89 -6.50 -5.18
CA SER A 20 -14.21 -6.96 -4.76
C SER A 20 -14.67 -6.14 -3.53
N PRO A 21 -15.99 -5.98 -3.30
CA PRO A 21 -16.47 -5.29 -2.10
C PRO A 21 -15.95 -5.91 -0.80
N GLN A 22 -15.77 -7.24 -0.79
CA GLN A 22 -15.22 -7.97 0.35
C GLN A 22 -13.74 -7.65 0.58
N ASP A 23 -12.92 -7.69 -0.47
CA ASP A 23 -11.50 -7.36 -0.35
C ASP A 23 -11.30 -5.89 0.05
N ALA A 24 -12.07 -4.99 -0.55
CA ALA A 24 -12.06 -3.57 -0.19
C ALA A 24 -12.42 -3.37 1.29
N GLN A 25 -13.44 -4.06 1.81
CA GLN A 25 -13.79 -3.98 3.23
C GLN A 25 -12.68 -4.51 4.14
N ILE A 26 -12.02 -5.62 3.78
CA ILE A 26 -10.91 -6.18 4.56
C ILE A 26 -9.72 -5.22 4.57
N ILE A 27 -9.39 -4.63 3.42
CA ILE A 27 -8.31 -3.64 3.30
C ILE A 27 -8.65 -2.39 4.10
N ALA A 28 -9.87 -1.85 3.98
CA ALA A 28 -10.30 -0.65 4.69
C ALA A 28 -10.26 -0.84 6.23
N ALA A 29 -10.58 -2.03 6.74
CA ALA A 29 -10.50 -2.33 8.17
C ALA A 29 -9.06 -2.46 8.71
N ARG A 30 -8.07 -2.38 7.84
CA ARG A 30 -6.64 -2.67 8.11
C ARG A 30 -5.69 -1.58 7.68
N GLY A 31 -6.11 -0.78 6.72
CA GLY A 31 -5.55 0.48 6.34
C GLY A 31 -6.13 1.61 7.16
N GLY A 32 -5.58 2.79 6.97
CA GLY A 32 -6.05 4.01 7.58
C GLY A 32 -4.96 4.74 8.33
N TYR A 33 -4.88 6.03 8.04
CA TYR A 33 -4.21 7.06 8.85
C TYR A 33 -5.20 8.19 9.19
N GLY A 34 -6.50 7.99 8.97
CA GLY A 34 -7.53 9.04 9.05
C GLY A 34 -7.82 9.48 10.48
N ALA A 35 -7.63 10.78 10.73
CA ALA A 35 -8.13 11.71 11.77
C ALA A 35 -8.28 11.29 13.24
N GLU A 36 -8.51 10.02 13.58
CA GLU A 36 -8.82 9.56 14.95
C GLU A 36 -7.70 8.77 15.62
N ASP A 37 -6.53 8.58 14.99
CA ASP A 37 -5.39 7.99 15.70
C ASP A 37 -4.10 8.84 15.67
N PRO A 38 -4.03 9.88 16.51
CA PRO A 38 -2.79 10.60 16.81
C PRO A 38 -1.85 9.83 17.77
N ALA A 39 -2.14 8.57 18.14
CA ALA A 39 -1.53 7.91 19.29
C ALA A 39 -1.19 6.41 19.14
N ALA A 40 -1.30 5.77 17.98
CA ALA A 40 -0.60 4.51 17.72
C ALA A 40 0.91 4.78 17.59
N THR A 41 1.51 5.10 18.73
CA THR A 41 2.95 5.23 18.90
C THR A 41 3.57 3.97 18.31
N ILE A 42 4.44 4.14 17.31
CA ILE A 42 5.16 3.01 16.73
C ILE A 42 5.86 2.29 17.89
N THR A 43 5.54 1.03 18.07
CA THR A 43 6.13 0.23 19.14
C THR A 43 7.53 -0.24 18.76
N ALA A 44 8.34 -0.62 19.75
CA ALA A 44 9.63 -1.25 19.48
C ALA A 44 9.46 -2.55 18.66
N ASP A 45 8.39 -3.30 18.92
CA ASP A 45 8.02 -4.50 18.16
C ASP A 45 7.67 -4.18 16.70
N ASP A 46 6.97 -3.08 16.44
CA ASP A 46 6.70 -2.63 15.08
C ASP A 46 8.00 -2.30 14.33
N ILE A 47 8.94 -1.59 14.97
CA ILE A 47 10.25 -1.26 14.36
C ILE A 47 11.04 -2.54 14.07
N ALA A 48 11.08 -3.47 15.03
CA ALA A 48 11.78 -4.74 14.89
C ALA A 48 11.18 -5.60 13.77
N GLU A 49 9.84 -5.68 13.68
CA GLU A 49 9.16 -6.40 12.62
C GLU A 49 9.40 -5.75 11.26
N VAL A 50 9.34 -4.42 11.13
CA VAL A 50 9.67 -3.75 9.87
C VAL A 50 11.13 -3.99 9.48
N ALA A 51 12.06 -3.92 10.44
CA ALA A 51 13.47 -4.20 10.17
C ALA A 51 13.68 -5.63 9.66
N HIS A 52 13.01 -6.61 10.28
CA HIS A 52 13.01 -8.01 9.83
C HIS A 52 12.44 -8.16 8.43
N GLN A 53 11.28 -7.57 8.16
CA GLN A 53 10.61 -7.64 6.86
C GLN A 53 11.44 -7.01 5.73
N LEU A 54 12.12 -5.89 6.01
CA LEU A 54 12.95 -5.18 5.03
C LEU A 54 14.37 -5.76 4.90
N GLY A 55 14.82 -6.55 5.88
CA GLY A 55 16.21 -6.99 5.99
C GLY A 55 17.20 -5.84 6.26
N ARG A 56 16.72 -4.70 6.76
CA ARG A 56 17.52 -3.49 7.06
C ARG A 56 16.77 -2.59 8.05
N THR A 57 17.50 -1.70 8.71
CA THR A 57 16.90 -0.68 9.58
C THR A 57 15.95 0.23 8.79
N PRO A 58 14.68 0.41 9.23
CA PRO A 58 13.77 1.37 8.62
C PRO A 58 14.24 2.81 8.83
N ARG A 59 13.83 3.72 7.94
CA ARG A 59 14.21 5.13 8.00
C ARG A 59 12.97 6.02 8.03
N GLY A 60 12.97 7.00 8.93
CA GLY A 60 11.98 8.07 8.97
C GLY A 60 10.54 7.61 9.22
N MET A 61 10.32 6.42 9.81
CA MET A 61 8.98 5.94 10.13
C MET A 61 8.31 6.82 11.18
N VAL A 62 7.06 7.22 10.91
CA VAL A 62 6.22 7.99 11.84
C VAL A 62 4.93 7.26 12.22
N ALA A 63 4.46 6.32 11.40
CA ALA A 63 3.37 5.42 11.78
C ALA A 63 3.42 4.08 11.02
N ILE A 64 2.72 3.06 11.54
CA ILE A 64 2.28 1.90 10.74
C ILE A 64 0.96 2.29 10.09
N SER A 65 0.91 2.33 8.76
CA SER A 65 -0.25 2.87 8.03
C SER A 65 -1.20 1.79 7.50
N ALA A 66 -0.75 0.53 7.48
CA ALA A 66 -1.59 -0.61 7.18
C ALA A 66 -1.06 -1.87 7.87
N ARG A 67 -1.95 -2.74 8.35
CA ARG A 67 -1.60 -3.97 9.08
C ARG A 67 -2.20 -5.23 8.47
N CYS A 68 -1.46 -6.33 8.54
CA CYS A 68 -1.92 -7.67 8.24
C CYS A 68 -3.00 -8.15 9.22
N VAL A 69 -3.68 -9.25 8.87
CA VAL A 69 -4.64 -9.95 9.75
C VAL A 69 -4.07 -10.35 11.10
N CYS A 70 -2.76 -10.59 11.16
CA CYS A 70 -2.03 -10.91 12.39
C CYS A 70 -1.51 -9.67 13.15
N GLY A 71 -1.81 -8.46 12.68
CA GLY A 71 -1.36 -7.20 13.29
C GLY A 71 -0.01 -6.68 12.80
N ARG A 72 0.79 -7.50 12.08
CA ARG A 72 2.11 -7.08 11.57
C ARG A 72 2.01 -6.07 10.43
N PRO A 73 2.99 -5.18 10.23
CA PRO A 73 2.92 -4.13 9.20
C PRO A 73 2.81 -4.66 7.77
N TRP A 74 1.92 -4.06 6.99
CA TRP A 74 1.88 -4.12 5.53
C TRP A 74 2.64 -2.97 4.89
N ALA A 75 2.36 -1.76 5.40
CA ALA A 75 2.95 -0.52 4.94
C ALA A 75 3.20 0.40 6.13
N VAL A 76 4.11 1.36 5.92
CA VAL A 76 4.45 2.39 6.90
C VAL A 76 4.25 3.77 6.31
N LYS A 77 4.04 4.74 7.20
CA LYS A 77 4.07 6.16 6.90
C LYS A 77 5.40 6.77 7.37
N THR A 78 5.99 7.65 6.57
CA THR A 78 7.29 8.27 6.87
C THR A 78 7.26 9.80 6.92
N ALA A 79 8.21 10.38 7.66
CA ALA A 79 8.46 11.81 7.67
C ALA A 79 8.96 12.29 6.29
N PRO A 80 8.59 13.51 5.88
CA PRO A 80 9.04 14.11 4.61
C PRO A 80 10.52 14.53 4.61
N ARG A 81 11.16 14.51 5.79
CA ARG A 81 12.59 14.72 5.98
C ARG A 81 13.11 13.70 6.98
N LEU A 82 14.26 13.10 6.68
CA LEU A 82 14.91 12.11 7.54
C LEU A 82 15.74 12.79 8.63
N ASP A 83 16.17 12.02 9.63
CA ASP A 83 16.96 12.53 10.77
C ASP A 83 18.29 13.17 10.36
N ASP A 84 18.86 12.72 9.23
CA ASP A 84 20.07 13.30 8.63
C ASP A 84 19.81 14.58 7.81
N GLY A 85 18.56 15.05 7.79
CA GLY A 85 18.12 16.23 7.05
C GLY A 85 17.77 15.97 5.59
N THR A 86 17.94 14.75 5.07
CA THR A 86 17.66 14.42 3.67
C THR A 86 16.16 14.52 3.37
N PRO A 87 15.72 15.26 2.32
CA PRO A 87 14.34 15.23 1.86
C PRO A 87 13.91 13.83 1.41
N PHE A 88 12.72 13.39 1.83
CA PHE A 88 12.18 12.07 1.52
C PHE A 88 10.77 12.18 0.94
N PRO A 89 10.62 12.16 -0.40
CA PRO A 89 9.33 12.35 -1.06
C PRO A 89 8.32 11.22 -0.81
N THR A 90 8.81 10.02 -0.51
CA THR A 90 8.01 8.83 -0.25
C THR A 90 7.41 8.93 1.15
N LEU A 91 6.09 8.98 1.23
CA LEU A 91 5.28 9.06 2.44
C LEU A 91 4.80 7.67 2.85
N PHE A 92 4.55 6.79 1.89
CA PHE A 92 4.11 5.42 2.13
C PHE A 92 5.00 4.44 1.37
N TYR A 93 5.44 3.38 2.04
CA TYR A 93 6.10 2.25 1.37
C TYR A 93 5.74 0.91 2.02
N LEU A 94 5.81 -0.15 1.21
CA LEU A 94 5.55 -1.52 1.63
C LEU A 94 6.71 -2.09 2.45
N THR A 95 6.35 -2.80 3.51
CA THR A 95 7.31 -3.58 4.29
C THR A 95 7.07 -5.07 4.09
N HIS A 96 5.82 -5.49 3.94
CA HIS A 96 5.45 -6.90 3.94
C HIS A 96 6.00 -7.67 2.73
N PRO A 97 6.79 -8.75 2.93
CA PRO A 97 7.48 -9.44 1.84
C PRO A 97 6.58 -9.93 0.71
N ALA A 98 5.39 -10.48 1.02
CA ALA A 98 4.47 -10.96 -0.02
C ALA A 98 3.92 -9.82 -0.90
N LEU A 99 3.67 -8.64 -0.32
CA LEU A 99 3.17 -7.47 -1.06
C LEU A 99 4.28 -6.86 -1.92
N THR A 100 5.50 -6.78 -1.38
CA THR A 100 6.70 -6.36 -2.12
C THR A 100 6.98 -7.31 -3.30
N ALA A 101 6.89 -8.62 -3.09
CA ALA A 101 7.05 -9.61 -4.14
C ALA A 101 5.93 -9.49 -5.20
N ALA A 102 4.67 -9.34 -4.77
CA ALA A 102 3.55 -9.16 -5.68
C ALA A 102 3.72 -7.90 -6.56
N ALA A 103 4.11 -6.77 -5.95
CA ALA A 103 4.41 -5.55 -6.67
C ALA A 103 5.51 -5.77 -7.72
N SER A 104 6.61 -6.40 -7.32
CA SER A 104 7.73 -6.74 -8.22
C SER A 104 7.29 -7.64 -9.39
N THR A 105 6.45 -8.65 -9.13
CA THR A 105 5.91 -9.53 -10.18
C THR A 105 5.05 -8.75 -11.18
N LEU A 106 4.18 -7.86 -10.71
CA LEU A 106 3.34 -7.03 -11.59
C LEU A 106 4.17 -6.00 -12.38
N GLU A 107 5.20 -5.40 -11.75
CA GLU A 107 6.14 -4.51 -12.41
C GLU A 107 6.88 -5.23 -13.56
N ALA A 108 7.36 -6.45 -13.30
CA ALA A 108 8.02 -7.28 -14.31
C ALA A 108 7.07 -7.73 -15.44
N ALA A 109 5.78 -7.88 -15.15
CA ALA A 109 4.74 -8.20 -16.13
C ALA A 109 4.35 -7.02 -17.03
N GLY A 110 4.90 -5.81 -16.81
CA GLY A 110 4.67 -4.65 -17.66
C GLY A 110 3.44 -3.80 -17.29
N VAL A 111 2.77 -4.10 -16.17
CA VAL A 111 1.53 -3.42 -15.74
C VAL A 111 1.69 -1.89 -15.66
N MET A 112 2.84 -1.39 -15.20
CA MET A 112 3.09 0.05 -15.12
C MET A 112 3.00 0.77 -16.46
N LYS A 113 3.44 0.11 -17.55
CA LYS A 113 3.40 0.67 -18.90
C LYS A 113 1.96 0.81 -19.37
N GLU A 114 1.15 -0.21 -19.15
CA GLU A 114 -0.28 -0.23 -19.50
C GLU A 114 -1.06 0.83 -18.72
N MET A 115 -0.85 0.91 -17.40
CA MET A 115 -1.46 1.94 -16.56
C MET A 115 -1.07 3.35 -16.99
N THR A 116 0.22 3.56 -17.34
CA THR A 116 0.70 4.87 -17.82
C THR A 116 0.07 5.24 -19.16
N GLN A 117 -0.10 4.29 -20.08
CA GLN A 117 -0.75 4.54 -21.35
C GLN A 117 -2.22 4.98 -21.15
N ARG A 118 -2.95 4.27 -20.29
CA ARG A 118 -4.36 4.57 -19.97
C ARG A 118 -4.58 5.96 -19.40
N LEU A 119 -3.61 6.52 -18.65
CA LEU A 119 -3.70 7.90 -18.16
C LEU A 119 -3.79 8.96 -19.27
N SER A 120 -3.35 8.63 -20.49
CA SER A 120 -3.46 9.52 -21.65
C SER A 120 -4.76 9.32 -22.46
N GLU A 121 -5.46 8.22 -22.22
CA GLU A 121 -6.62 7.78 -23.00
C GLU A 121 -7.93 7.93 -22.21
N ASP A 122 -7.86 7.85 -20.87
CA ASP A 122 -8.99 7.94 -19.97
C ASP A 122 -8.87 9.18 -19.06
N GLU A 123 -9.63 10.21 -19.41
CA GLU A 123 -9.67 11.47 -18.67
C GLU A 123 -10.18 11.30 -17.23
N SER A 124 -11.12 10.37 -17.00
CA SER A 124 -11.69 10.12 -15.68
C SER A 124 -10.68 9.46 -14.74
N LEU A 125 -9.93 8.47 -15.25
CA LEU A 125 -8.82 7.85 -14.54
C LEU A 125 -7.73 8.87 -14.23
N ALA A 126 -7.37 9.71 -15.20
CA ALA A 126 -6.37 10.76 -15.02
C ALA A 126 -6.80 11.80 -13.96
N ALA A 127 -8.08 12.16 -13.92
CA ALA A 127 -8.63 13.05 -12.89
C ALA A 127 -8.62 12.42 -11.49
N ALA A 128 -9.02 11.15 -11.38
CA ALA A 128 -8.98 10.43 -10.11
C ALA A 128 -7.53 10.25 -9.60
N TYR A 129 -6.58 9.94 -10.49
CA TYR A 129 -5.16 9.81 -10.12
C TYR A 129 -4.50 11.16 -9.77
N ARG A 130 -4.93 12.27 -10.38
CA ARG A 130 -4.58 13.63 -9.93
C ARG A 130 -5.14 13.94 -8.54
N SER A 131 -6.38 13.55 -8.25
CA SER A 131 -6.97 13.74 -6.92
C SER A 131 -6.19 12.94 -5.87
N ALA A 132 -5.77 11.70 -6.19
CA ALA A 132 -4.91 10.90 -5.33
C ALA A 132 -3.56 11.57 -5.05
N HIS A 133 -2.96 12.19 -6.07
CA HIS A 133 -1.73 12.97 -5.95
C HIS A 133 -1.88 14.17 -5.01
N GLU A 134 -2.95 14.96 -5.17
CA GLU A 134 -3.22 16.13 -4.35
C GLU A 134 -3.46 15.74 -2.88
N ALA A 135 -4.24 14.69 -2.64
CA ALA A 135 -4.45 14.15 -1.30
C ALA A 135 -3.14 13.67 -0.65
N TYR A 136 -2.28 13.00 -1.43
CA TYR A 136 -0.96 12.57 -0.96
C TYR A 136 -0.07 13.78 -0.56
N LEU A 137 -0.07 14.85 -1.36
CA LEU A 137 0.69 16.06 -1.06
C LEU A 137 0.18 16.71 0.23
N ALA A 138 -1.14 16.85 0.38
CA ALA A 138 -1.76 17.41 1.57
C ALA A 138 -1.42 16.61 2.83
N GLU A 139 -1.46 15.28 2.75
CA GLU A 139 -1.12 14.39 3.87
C GLU A 139 0.35 14.52 4.29
N ARG A 140 1.25 14.70 3.32
CA ARG A 140 2.67 14.93 3.62
C ARG A 140 2.90 16.29 4.24
N GLU A 141 2.25 17.31 3.70
CA GLU A 141 2.37 18.70 4.16
C GLU A 141 1.89 18.83 5.62
N ALA A 142 0.88 18.06 6.01
CA ALA A 142 0.40 17.98 7.39
C ALA A 142 1.45 17.42 8.37
N LEU A 143 2.46 16.66 7.91
CA LEU A 143 3.57 16.21 8.75
C LEU A 143 4.64 17.30 8.91
N ALA A 144 5.12 17.85 7.80
CA ALA A 144 6.04 18.98 7.75
C ALA A 144 6.21 19.50 6.32
N HIS A 145 6.38 20.81 6.20
CA HIS A 145 6.75 21.45 4.94
C HIS A 145 8.22 21.19 4.58
N VAL A 146 8.48 20.78 3.34
CA VAL A 146 9.83 20.52 2.79
C VAL A 146 9.92 21.05 1.36
N SER A 147 10.51 22.24 1.20
CA SER A 147 10.59 22.97 -0.07
C SER A 147 11.21 22.19 -1.22
N GLU A 148 12.18 21.33 -0.94
CA GLU A 148 12.93 20.56 -1.96
C GLU A 148 12.08 19.50 -2.66
N ILE A 149 10.94 19.14 -2.07
CA ILE A 149 10.02 18.10 -2.58
C ILE A 149 8.59 18.62 -2.74
N GLU A 150 8.40 19.94 -2.72
CA GLU A 150 7.11 20.58 -2.96
C GLU A 150 6.54 20.15 -4.32
N GLY A 151 5.25 19.80 -4.35
CA GLY A 151 4.58 19.28 -5.56
C GLY A 151 5.06 17.89 -6.02
N ILE A 152 6.08 17.30 -5.41
CA ILE A 152 6.62 15.99 -5.80
C ILE A 152 5.95 14.91 -4.96
N SER A 153 5.06 14.11 -5.53
CA SER A 153 4.60 12.87 -4.89
C SER A 153 5.44 11.66 -5.33
N ALA A 154 5.22 10.49 -4.72
CA ALA A 154 5.94 9.27 -5.07
C ALA A 154 5.21 8.44 -6.16
N GLY A 155 5.80 7.35 -6.62
CA GLY A 155 5.14 6.45 -7.60
C GLY A 155 4.99 6.99 -9.03
N GLY A 156 5.40 8.23 -9.32
CA GLY A 156 5.30 8.84 -10.66
C GLY A 156 4.01 9.62 -10.90
N MET A 157 3.16 9.69 -9.88
CA MET A 157 1.95 10.51 -9.84
C MET A 157 2.23 11.99 -10.20
N PRO A 158 1.27 12.68 -10.84
CA PRO A 158 -0.02 12.17 -11.32
C PRO A 158 -0.01 11.76 -12.81
N THR A 159 1.13 11.82 -13.50
CA THR A 159 1.15 11.71 -14.97
C THR A 159 1.62 10.36 -15.48
N ARG A 160 2.22 9.52 -14.63
CA ARG A 160 2.70 8.18 -14.99
C ARG A 160 2.76 7.23 -13.79
N VAL A 161 3.05 5.97 -14.05
CA VAL A 161 3.37 4.98 -13.01
C VAL A 161 4.84 4.59 -13.15
N LYS A 162 5.64 4.91 -12.13
CA LYS A 162 7.07 4.54 -12.05
C LYS A 162 7.37 3.39 -11.11
N CYS A 163 6.47 3.11 -10.16
CA CYS A 163 6.66 2.08 -9.13
C CYS A 163 5.32 1.70 -8.48
N LEU A 164 4.93 0.43 -8.58
CA LEU A 164 3.72 -0.12 -7.96
C LEU A 164 3.85 -0.27 -6.44
N HIS A 165 5.05 -0.49 -5.92
CA HIS A 165 5.27 -0.60 -4.48
C HIS A 165 4.72 0.62 -3.73
N VAL A 166 4.95 1.81 -4.27
CA VAL A 166 4.45 3.05 -3.68
C VAL A 166 2.94 3.19 -3.85
N LEU A 167 2.39 2.86 -5.03
CA LEU A 167 0.95 3.01 -5.26
C LEU A 167 0.14 2.04 -4.40
N ILE A 168 0.58 0.79 -4.28
CA ILE A 168 0.00 -0.21 -3.38
C ILE A 168 0.14 0.26 -1.93
N GLY A 169 1.32 0.74 -1.53
CA GLY A 169 1.54 1.30 -0.19
C GLY A 169 0.59 2.46 0.13
N HIS A 170 0.37 3.36 -0.83
CA HIS A 170 -0.59 4.45 -0.70
C HIS A 170 -2.03 3.94 -0.60
N SER A 171 -2.48 3.06 -1.48
CA SER A 171 -3.85 2.50 -1.45
C SER A 171 -4.15 1.73 -0.17
N LEU A 172 -3.21 0.91 0.31
CA LEU A 172 -3.36 0.21 1.59
C LEU A 172 -3.45 1.20 2.76
N SER A 173 -2.79 2.35 2.67
CA SER A 173 -2.73 3.33 3.75
C SER A 173 -3.94 4.28 3.75
N ALA A 174 -4.30 4.81 2.58
CA ALA A 174 -5.37 5.78 2.40
C ALA A 174 -6.75 5.11 2.37
N GLY A 175 -6.79 3.84 1.99
CA GLY A 175 -8.01 3.06 1.83
C GLY A 175 -8.42 2.92 0.36
N PRO A 176 -9.25 1.90 0.05
CA PRO A 176 -9.78 1.70 -1.30
C PRO A 176 -10.57 2.91 -1.82
N GLY A 177 -10.45 3.18 -3.11
CA GLY A 177 -11.06 4.31 -3.80
C GLY A 177 -10.18 5.57 -3.85
N GLN A 178 -9.14 5.65 -2.99
CA GLN A 178 -8.30 6.85 -2.90
C GLN A 178 -7.25 6.93 -4.01
N ASN A 179 -6.74 5.79 -4.48
CA ASN A 179 -5.74 5.75 -5.54
C ASN A 179 -6.10 4.63 -6.54
N PRO A 180 -6.75 4.94 -7.67
CA PRO A 180 -7.34 3.94 -8.54
C PRO A 180 -6.31 2.94 -9.10
N LEU A 181 -5.09 3.40 -9.40
CA LEU A 181 -4.04 2.52 -9.94
C LEU A 181 -3.36 1.69 -8.85
N GLY A 182 -3.31 2.17 -7.60
CA GLY A 182 -2.88 1.36 -6.47
C GLY A 182 -3.89 0.27 -6.13
N ASP A 183 -5.18 0.59 -6.18
CA ASP A 183 -6.28 -0.36 -5.94
C ASP A 183 -6.31 -1.43 -7.03
N GLU A 184 -6.14 -1.01 -8.28
CA GLU A 184 -6.02 -1.92 -9.42
C GLU A 184 -4.82 -2.87 -9.25
N ALA A 185 -3.66 -2.36 -8.81
CA ALA A 185 -2.50 -3.21 -8.56
C ALA A 185 -2.75 -4.23 -7.43
N ILE A 186 -3.47 -3.86 -6.37
CA ILE A 186 -3.86 -4.81 -5.31
C ILE A 186 -4.82 -5.86 -5.87
N ALA A 187 -5.83 -5.45 -6.65
CA ALA A 187 -6.77 -6.37 -7.28
C ALA A 187 -6.08 -7.37 -8.21
N LEU A 188 -5.13 -6.91 -9.03
CA LEU A 188 -4.31 -7.78 -9.88
C LEU A 188 -3.48 -8.78 -9.06
N ALA A 189 -2.88 -8.33 -7.95
CA ALA A 189 -2.13 -9.23 -7.06
C ALA A 189 -3.03 -10.31 -6.43
N ILE A 190 -4.27 -9.96 -6.05
CA ILE A 190 -5.26 -10.90 -5.52
C ILE A 190 -5.68 -11.91 -6.60
N ASN A 191 -6.04 -11.42 -7.79
CA ASN A 191 -6.46 -12.27 -8.91
C ASN A 191 -5.36 -13.25 -9.34
N ALA A 192 -4.09 -12.82 -9.28
CA ALA A 192 -2.92 -13.65 -9.54
C ALA A 192 -2.52 -14.56 -8.36
N ARG A 193 -3.26 -14.53 -7.24
CA ARG A 193 -2.99 -15.27 -6.00
C ARG A 193 -1.61 -14.99 -5.39
N LEU A 194 -1.08 -13.80 -5.63
CA LEU A 194 0.19 -13.33 -5.05
C LEU A 194 -0.04 -12.74 -3.65
N PHE A 195 -1.26 -12.28 -3.38
CA PHE A 195 -1.66 -11.69 -2.11
C PHE A 195 -3.11 -12.06 -1.77
N THR A 196 -3.44 -12.19 -0.49
CA THR A 196 -4.82 -12.39 -0.04
C THR A 196 -5.07 -11.59 1.24
N PRO A 197 -5.85 -10.49 1.21
CA PRO A 197 -5.95 -9.56 2.34
C PRO A 197 -6.57 -10.19 3.60
N GLY A 198 -7.40 -11.22 3.43
CA GLY A 198 -8.01 -11.99 4.53
C GLY A 198 -7.13 -13.08 5.13
N GLN A 199 -5.91 -13.29 4.64
CA GLN A 199 -5.03 -14.37 5.09
C GLN A 199 -3.64 -13.83 5.47
N CYS A 200 -3.06 -14.38 6.53
CA CYS A 200 -1.71 -14.02 6.94
C CYS A 200 -0.69 -14.66 5.99
N GLN A 201 0.16 -13.84 5.39
CA GLN A 201 1.28 -14.27 4.55
C GLN A 201 2.62 -13.71 5.07
N CYS A 202 2.68 -13.39 6.37
CA CYS A 202 3.90 -12.87 7.00
C CYS A 202 4.97 -13.95 7.06
N VAL A 203 6.23 -13.54 6.90
CA VAL A 203 7.37 -14.42 7.14
C VAL A 203 7.50 -14.72 8.63
N ALA A 204 7.90 -15.96 8.96
CA ALA A 204 8.22 -16.30 10.34
C ALA A 204 9.34 -15.38 10.85
N ARG A 205 9.22 -14.94 12.11
CA ARG A 205 10.38 -14.38 12.81
C ARG A 205 11.23 -15.56 13.28
N PRO A 206 12.56 -15.51 13.19
CA PRO A 206 13.37 -16.43 13.98
C PRO A 206 12.98 -16.28 15.45
N ALA A 207 12.95 -17.39 16.19
CA ALA A 207 12.78 -17.32 17.63
C ALA A 207 13.89 -16.41 18.19
N GLU A 208 13.56 -15.48 19.09
CA GLU A 208 14.59 -14.78 19.85
C GLU A 208 15.42 -15.86 20.54
N GLU A 209 16.69 -16.02 20.14
CA GLU A 209 17.65 -16.73 20.96
C GLU A 209 17.66 -15.99 22.29
N ALA A 210 17.13 -16.63 23.33
CA ALA A 210 17.21 -16.12 24.68
C ALA A 210 18.68 -15.74 24.90
N ALA A 211 18.95 -14.45 25.04
CA ALA A 211 20.26 -13.96 25.40
C ALA A 211 20.57 -14.54 26.78
N ASP A 212 21.26 -15.67 26.78
CA ASP A 212 21.76 -16.32 27.98
C ASP A 212 22.82 -15.38 28.56
N GLY A 213 22.47 -14.79 29.71
CA GLY A 213 23.33 -13.91 30.48
C GLY A 213 24.35 -14.67 31.31
#